data_AF-A0AAC8W2Q6-F1
#
_entry.id   AF-A0AAC8W2Q6-F1
#
_cell.length_a   1.000
_cell.length_b   1.000
_cell.length_c   1.000
_cell.angle_alpha   90.00
_cell.angle_beta   90.00
_cell.angle_gamma   90.00
#
_symmetry.space_group_name_H-M   'P 1'
#
loop_
_entity.id
_entity.type
_entity.pdbx_description
1 polymer ?
#
loop_
_entity_poly.entity_id
_entity_poly.type
_entity_poly.pdbx_seq_one_letter_code
_entity_poly.pdbx_strand_id
1 'polypeptide(L)' 'MTSQPEPPRTPLQRRDILKTLGLGAAGAAAATMLPAGDAAQAAETPQEQVKTRYRETEHVKRFYALNRL' A
#
# COMPACT_ATOMS: atom_id res chain seq x y z
N MET A 1 -1.22 -53.23 -25.07
CA MET A 1 -0.81 -52.42 -23.91
C MET A 1 -1.28 -51.00 -24.17
N THR A 2 -2.50 -50.68 -23.74
CA THR A 2 -3.15 -49.41 -24.03
C THR A 2 -2.68 -48.38 -22.99
N SER A 3 -1.94 -47.35 -23.41
CA SER A 3 -1.51 -46.25 -22.55
C SER A 3 -2.72 -45.36 -22.21
N GLN A 4 -2.98 -45.16 -20.93
CA GLN A 4 -3.96 -44.18 -20.46
C GLN A 4 -3.48 -42.76 -20.81
N PRO A 5 -4.37 -41.82 -21.17
CA PRO A 5 -3.98 -40.43 -21.35
C PRO A 5 -3.70 -39.78 -19.99
N GLU A 6 -2.50 -39.22 -19.84
CA GLU A 6 -2.10 -38.46 -18.64
C GLU A 6 -3.00 -37.22 -18.44
N PRO A 7 -3.41 -36.91 -17.20
CA PRO A 7 -4.24 -35.76 -16.92
C PRO A 7 -3.50 -34.44 -17.25
N PRO A 8 -4.20 -33.42 -17.75
CA PRO A 8 -3.59 -32.15 -18.12
C PRO A 8 -2.95 -31.49 -16.89
N ARG A 9 -1.62 -31.35 -16.90
CA ARG A 9 -0.88 -30.62 -15.87
C ARG A 9 -1.09 -29.13 -16.08
N THR A 10 -2.00 -28.55 -15.30
CA THR A 10 -2.21 -27.10 -15.29
C THR A 10 -1.01 -26.45 -14.60
N PRO A 11 -0.22 -25.59 -15.28
CA PRO A 11 0.88 -24.90 -14.62
C PRO A 11 0.29 -23.93 -13.60
N LEU A 12 0.69 -24.07 -12.33
CA LEU A 12 0.29 -23.16 -11.26
C LEU A 12 0.68 -21.73 -11.66
N GLN A 13 -0.31 -20.86 -11.83
CA GLN A 13 -0.04 -19.48 -12.19
C GLN A 13 0.38 -18.72 -10.93
N ARG A 14 1.30 -17.75 -11.05
CA ARG A 14 1.71 -16.89 -9.92
C ARG A 14 0.51 -16.26 -9.19
N ARG A 15 -0.57 -15.97 -9.93
CA ARG A 15 -1.82 -15.46 -9.36
C ARG A 15 -2.49 -16.43 -8.39
N ASP A 16 -2.38 -17.73 -8.62
CA ASP A 16 -3.06 -18.74 -7.81
C ASP A 16 -2.37 -18.87 -6.44
N ILE A 17 -1.05 -18.68 -6.40
CA ILE A 17 -0.27 -18.57 -5.16
C ILE A 17 -0.67 -17.30 -4.37
N LEU A 18 -0.85 -16.17 -5.07
CA LEU A 18 -1.29 -14.93 -4.42
C LEU A 18 -2.73 -15.03 -3.91
N LYS A 19 -3.62 -15.71 -4.65
CA LYS A 19 -4.99 -15.96 -4.22
C LYS A 19 -5.06 -16.83 -2.96
N THR A 20 -4.27 -17.90 -2.88
CA THR A 20 -4.25 -18.76 -1.68
C THR A 20 -3.69 -18.03 -0.47
N LEU A 21 -2.65 -17.22 -0.66
CA LEU A 21 -2.08 -16.39 0.41
C LEU A 21 -3.08 -15.31 0.88
N GLY A 22 -3.76 -14.64 -0.05
CA GLY A 22 -4.79 -13.64 0.25
C GLY A 22 -6.02 -14.23 0.92
N LEU A 23 -6.50 -15.41 0.49
CA LEU A 23 -7.62 -16.09 1.14
C LEU A 23 -7.27 -16.61 2.54
N GLY A 24 -6.05 -17.12 2.73
CA GLY A 24 -5.57 -17.55 4.06
C GLY A 24 -5.42 -16.38 5.04
N ALA A 25 -5.03 -15.21 4.54
CA ALA A 25 -4.95 -13.99 5.33
C ALA A 25 -6.34 -13.40 5.67
N ALA A 26 -7.32 -13.50 4.76
CA ALA A 26 -8.66 -12.97 4.99
C ALA A 26 -9.38 -13.62 6.18
N GLY A 27 -9.17 -14.91 6.42
CA GLY A 27 -9.77 -15.64 7.57
C GLY A 27 -9.18 -15.27 8.93
N ALA A 28 -7.90 -14.86 8.99
CA ALA A 28 -7.22 -14.49 10.23
C ALA A 28 -7.22 -12.97 10.51
N ALA A 29 -7.34 -12.15 9.46
CA ALA A 29 -7.32 -10.69 9.57
C ALA A 29 -8.64 -10.09 10.09
N ALA A 30 -9.77 -10.79 9.93
CA ALA A 30 -11.07 -10.31 10.43
C ALA A 30 -11.12 -10.16 11.96
N ALA A 31 -10.25 -10.87 12.70
CA ALA A 31 -10.28 -10.89 14.16
C ALA A 31 -9.16 -10.08 14.84
N THR A 32 -8.18 -9.53 14.11
CA THR A 32 -6.94 -9.04 14.77
C THR A 32 -6.54 -7.59 14.58
N MET A 33 -7.08 -6.80 13.65
CA MET A 33 -6.64 -5.40 13.53
C MET A 33 -7.75 -4.42 13.10
N LEU A 34 -8.74 -4.18 13.97
CA LEU A 34 -8.98 -2.78 14.28
C LEU A 34 -8.05 -2.49 15.46
N PRO A 35 -6.97 -1.71 15.30
CA PRO A 35 -6.49 -0.99 16.47
C PRO A 35 -7.72 -0.20 16.93
N ALA A 36 -8.19 -0.43 18.16
CA ALA A 36 -9.00 0.57 18.85
C ALA A 36 -8.10 1.80 18.86
N GLY A 37 -8.27 2.64 17.83
CA GLY A 37 -7.28 3.60 17.40
C GLY A 37 -6.97 4.47 18.59
N ASP A 38 -5.72 4.37 19.07
CA ASP A 38 -5.12 5.47 19.79
C ASP A 38 -5.41 6.69 18.93
N ALA A 39 -6.13 7.67 19.48
CA ALA A 39 -6.57 8.83 18.70
C ALA A 39 -5.32 9.36 18.01
N ALA A 40 -5.32 9.39 16.67
CA ALA A 40 -4.14 9.68 15.90
C ALA A 40 -3.48 10.95 16.46
N GLN A 41 -2.36 10.79 17.19
CA GLN A 41 -1.77 11.90 17.95
C GLN A 41 -1.21 13.00 17.02
N ALA A 42 -1.25 12.76 15.71
CA ALA A 42 -0.87 13.68 14.65
C ALA A 42 -2.04 14.49 14.06
N ALA A 43 -3.20 14.52 14.71
CA ALA A 43 -4.28 15.42 14.30
C ALA A 43 -3.87 16.88 14.61
N GLU A 44 -3.68 17.67 13.54
CA GLU A 44 -3.44 19.11 13.67
C GLU A 44 -4.62 19.79 14.38
N THR A 45 -4.32 20.65 15.35
CA THR A 45 -5.32 21.52 15.99
C THR A 45 -5.98 22.42 14.94
N PRO A 46 -7.21 22.93 15.19
CA PRO A 46 -7.89 23.83 14.25
C PRO A 46 -7.04 25.04 13.82
N GLN A 47 -6.20 25.54 14.73
CA GLN A 47 -5.27 26.64 14.49
C GLN A 47 -4.07 26.25 13.60
N GLU A 48 -3.59 25.01 13.71
CA GLU A 48 -2.51 24.50 12.86
C GLU A 48 -3.00 24.23 11.44
N GLN A 49 -4.25 23.80 11.29
CA GLN A 49 -4.86 23.53 9.98
C GLN A 49 -4.93 24.77 9.08
N VAL A 50 -5.14 25.95 9.67
CA VAL A 50 -5.21 27.25 8.96
C VAL A 50 -3.84 27.89 8.74
N LYS A 51 -2.75 27.27 9.21
CA LYS A 51 -1.39 27.80 9.06
C LYS A 51 -0.96 27.81 7.59
N THR A 52 -0.29 28.88 7.17
CA THR A 52 0.36 28.95 5.86
C THR A 52 1.44 27.86 5.75
N ARG A 53 1.19 26.86 4.89
CA ARG A 53 2.10 25.71 4.68
C ARG A 53 3.26 26.06 3.72
N TYR A 54 2.96 26.79 2.64
CA TYR A 54 3.96 27.18 1.65
C TYR A 54 4.66 28.48 2.03
N ARG A 55 5.99 28.49 1.96
CA ARG A 55 6.80 29.70 2.11
C ARG A 55 7.84 29.74 1.02
N GLU A 56 7.85 30.83 0.26
CA GLU A 56 8.96 31.14 -0.62
C GLU A 56 10.20 31.41 0.23
N THR A 57 11.23 30.62 0.00
CA THR A 57 12.53 30.77 0.66
C THR A 57 13.62 30.72 -0.40
N GLU A 58 14.77 31.32 -0.10
CA GLU A 58 15.90 31.39 -1.04
C GLU A 58 16.33 30.01 -1.56
N HIS A 59 16.32 28.98 -0.70
CA HIS A 59 16.69 27.62 -1.10
C HIS A 59 15.67 26.98 -2.06
N VAL A 60 14.36 27.20 -1.86
CA VAL A 60 13.31 26.72 -2.77
C VAL A 60 13.44 27.39 -4.13
N LYS A 61 13.63 28.72 -4.15
CA LYS A 61 13.82 29.48 -5.40
C LYS A 61 15.05 28.99 -6.16
N ARG A 62 16.17 28.82 -5.47
CA ARG A 62 17.43 28.36 -6.07
C ARG A 62 17.32 26.95 -6.63
N PHE A 63 16.63 26.03 -5.95
CA PHE A 63 16.37 24.68 -6.46
C PHE A 63 15.66 24.74 -7.82
N TYR A 64 14.53 25.45 -7.92
CA TYR A 64 13.80 25.53 -9.19
C TYR A 64 14.52 26.33 -10.27
N ALA A 65 15.27 27.38 -9.89
CA ALA A 65 16.03 28.18 -10.85
C ALA A 65 17.12 27.39 -11.57
N LEU A 66 17.71 26.39 -10.89
CA LEU A 66 18.76 25.52 -11.44
C LEU A 66 18.21 24.32 -12.22
N ASN A 67 16.98 23.88 -11.93
CA ASN A 67 16.38 22.67 -12.51
C ASN A 67 15.31 22.98 -13.58
N ARG A 68 15.12 24.25 -13.96
CA ARG A 68 14.31 24.59 -15.14
C ARG A 68 15.11 24.24 -16.41
N LEU A 69 14.54 23.37 -17.24
CA LEU A 69 15.05 22.98 -18.54
C LEU A 69 14.99 24.14 -19.54
#